data_AF-A0A9D5SCI0-F1
#
_entry.id   AF-A0A9D5SCI0-F1
#
_cell.length_a   1.000
_cell.length_b   1.000
_cell.length_c   1.000
_cell.angle_alpha   90.00
_cell.angle_beta   90.00
_cell.angle_gamma   90.00
#
_symmetry.space_group_name_H-M   'P 1'
#
loop_
_entity.id
_entity.type
_entity.pdbx_description
1 polymer ?
#
loop_
_entity_poly.entity_id
_entity_poly.type
_entity_poly.pdbx_seq_one_letter_code
_entity_poly.pdbx_strand_id
1 'polypeptide(L)'
;MNINRILSEYFKNVSPTPTIEMFDETTLFSVYKHIISTLQKVPEIEQNVVKGLAFCLYEVLDNIITHSGKKNGITMLHFDKEQSRMRLVVADDGIGVWKSMSQNPVYKNIDEPTAITLCIQKNVTDGNGMGFGLFSTSRLVTNAGICLKIHSGSHSMTFDGLKSEIKESRLWQGTIVYLDLHSNVDFDPDEVAKDCTEEYDEMFLADEDTNLW
;
A
#
# COMPACT_ATOMS: atom_id res chain seq x y z
N MET A 1 1.49 17.81 5.06
CA MET A 1 2.32 16.63 4.73
C MET A 1 3.67 17.05 4.15
N ASN A 2 4.77 16.43 4.55
CA ASN A 2 6.13 16.79 4.09
C ASN A 2 6.58 15.90 2.91
N ILE A 3 6.21 16.30 1.69
CA ILE A 3 6.52 15.58 0.43
C ILE A 3 8.02 15.46 0.21
N ASN A 4 8.80 16.50 0.48
CA ASN A 4 10.25 16.49 0.30
C ASN A 4 10.93 15.43 1.16
N ARG A 5 10.44 15.23 2.40
CA ARG A 5 10.92 14.16 3.26
C ARG A 5 10.68 12.79 2.63
N ILE A 6 9.47 12.52 2.14
CA ILE A 6 9.14 11.25 1.47
C ILE A 6 10.05 11.04 0.27
N LEU A 7 10.19 12.03 -0.61
CA LEU A 7 11.07 11.94 -1.78
C LEU A 7 12.52 11.64 -1.38
N SER A 8 13.04 12.33 -0.36
CA SER A 8 14.42 12.13 0.10
C SER A 8 14.67 10.78 0.80
N GLU A 9 13.64 10.19 1.42
CA GLU A 9 13.76 8.92 2.14
C GLU A 9 13.51 7.71 1.24
N TYR A 10 12.52 7.79 0.32
CA TYR A 10 12.04 6.64 -0.45
C TYR A 10 12.41 6.68 -1.95
N PHE A 11 12.76 7.85 -2.47
CA PHE A 11 13.04 8.09 -3.89
C PHE A 11 14.34 8.86 -4.10
N LYS A 12 15.33 8.63 -3.23
CA LYS A 12 16.62 9.32 -3.32
C LYS A 12 17.34 8.93 -4.62
N ASN A 13 17.73 9.94 -5.40
CA ASN A 13 18.50 9.79 -6.63
C ASN A 13 17.82 8.91 -7.70
N VAL A 14 16.49 8.79 -7.68
CA VAL A 14 15.77 8.06 -8.72
C VAL A 14 15.58 8.95 -9.95
N SER A 15 15.61 8.33 -11.13
CA SER A 15 15.31 8.97 -12.41
C SER A 15 14.51 7.98 -13.26
N PRO A 16 13.36 8.37 -13.84
CA PRO A 16 12.73 9.69 -13.77
C PRO A 16 12.19 10.05 -12.36
N THR A 17 11.74 11.29 -12.16
CA THR A 17 11.08 11.68 -10.90
C THR A 17 9.79 10.86 -10.73
N PRO A 18 9.43 10.42 -9.50
CA PRO A 18 8.17 9.71 -9.27
C PRO A 18 6.96 10.53 -9.71
N THR A 19 5.95 9.86 -10.28
CA THR A 19 4.62 10.44 -10.48
C THR A 19 3.98 10.63 -9.11
N ILE A 20 3.43 11.81 -8.83
CA ILE A 20 2.80 12.15 -7.55
C ILE A 20 1.34 12.48 -7.82
N GLU A 21 0.43 11.81 -7.11
CA GLU A 21 -1.00 12.08 -7.16
C GLU A 21 -1.54 12.32 -5.75
N MET A 22 -2.47 13.26 -5.64
CA MET A 22 -3.26 13.47 -4.43
C MET A 22 -4.63 12.84 -4.64
N PHE A 23 -5.19 12.25 -3.59
CA PHE A 23 -6.49 11.63 -3.66
C PHE A 23 -7.29 11.90 -2.37
N ASP A 24 -8.60 11.80 -2.48
CA ASP A 24 -9.60 11.89 -1.42
C ASP A 24 -10.69 10.82 -1.65
N GLU A 25 -11.72 10.78 -0.79
CA GLU A 25 -12.84 9.83 -0.91
C GLU A 25 -13.51 9.85 -2.30
N THR A 26 -13.49 10.98 -3.01
CA THR A 26 -14.16 11.13 -4.31
C THR A 26 -13.28 10.77 -5.51
N THR A 27 -11.95 10.85 -5.33
CA THR A 27 -10.95 10.65 -6.38
C THR A 27 -10.12 9.38 -6.21
N LEU A 28 -10.27 8.68 -5.09
CA LEU A 28 -9.55 7.43 -4.78
C LEU A 28 -9.61 6.42 -5.93
N PHE A 29 -10.82 6.15 -6.43
CA PHE A 29 -11.01 5.15 -7.48
C PHE A 29 -10.43 5.57 -8.84
N SER A 30 -10.47 6.87 -9.18
CA SER A 30 -9.88 7.35 -10.42
C SER A 30 -8.34 7.33 -10.37
N VAL A 31 -7.74 7.68 -9.23
CA VAL A 31 -6.29 7.57 -8.99
C VAL A 31 -5.84 6.11 -9.03
N TYR A 32 -6.57 5.21 -8.37
CA TYR A 32 -6.35 3.76 -8.46
C TYR A 32 -6.32 3.29 -9.93
N LYS A 33 -7.38 3.58 -10.71
CA LYS A 33 -7.47 3.19 -12.12
C LYS A 33 -6.34 3.78 -12.97
N HIS A 34 -6.00 5.04 -12.74
CA HIS A 34 -4.93 5.71 -13.47
C HIS A 34 -3.58 5.02 -13.24
N ILE A 35 -3.24 4.70 -11.99
CA ILE A 35 -2.01 3.97 -11.65
C ILE A 35 -1.98 2.60 -12.31
N ILE A 36 -3.02 1.78 -12.11
CA ILE A 36 -3.04 0.41 -12.64
C ILE A 36 -2.98 0.41 -14.17
N SER A 37 -3.81 1.22 -14.84
CA SER A 37 -3.81 1.31 -16.31
C SER A 37 -2.51 1.88 -16.89
N THR A 38 -1.78 2.70 -16.14
CA THR A 38 -0.45 3.18 -16.54
C THR A 38 0.56 2.03 -16.48
N LEU A 39 0.57 1.26 -15.39
CA LEU A 39 1.50 0.15 -15.19
C LEU A 39 1.27 -0.99 -16.20
N GLN A 40 0.01 -1.31 -16.50
CA GLN A 40 -0.35 -2.33 -17.50
C GLN A 40 0.22 -2.06 -18.89
N LYS A 41 0.35 -0.78 -19.25
CA LYS A 41 0.85 -0.35 -20.56
C LYS A 41 2.38 -0.39 -20.67
N VAL A 42 3.09 -0.68 -19.58
CA VAL A 42 4.56 -0.78 -19.55
C VAL A 42 4.97 -2.22 -19.88
N PRO A 43 5.59 -2.47 -21.05
CA PRO A 43 5.90 -3.85 -21.48
C PRO A 43 6.86 -4.61 -20.57
N GLU A 44 7.69 -3.89 -19.80
CA GLU A 44 8.69 -4.47 -18.90
C GLU A 44 8.13 -4.86 -17.53
N ILE A 45 6.83 -4.67 -17.31
CA ILE A 45 6.16 -5.05 -16.07
C ILE A 45 5.29 -6.28 -16.32
N GLU A 46 5.56 -7.34 -15.57
CA GLU A 46 4.78 -8.57 -15.61
C GLU A 46 3.35 -8.30 -15.16
N GLN A 47 2.40 -8.76 -15.95
CA GLN A 47 0.98 -8.45 -15.73
C GLN A 47 0.48 -9.02 -14.40
N ASN A 48 1.03 -10.15 -13.95
CA ASN A 48 0.70 -10.74 -12.66
C ASN A 48 1.19 -9.88 -11.48
N VAL A 49 2.30 -9.14 -11.62
CA VAL A 49 2.71 -8.13 -10.63
C VAL A 49 1.70 -7.00 -10.55
N VAL A 50 1.22 -6.52 -11.71
CA VAL A 50 0.23 -5.44 -11.74
C VAL A 50 -1.12 -5.91 -11.18
N LYS A 51 -1.54 -7.15 -11.45
CA LYS A 51 -2.72 -7.80 -10.82
C LYS A 51 -2.58 -7.89 -9.31
N GLY A 52 -1.47 -8.43 -8.82
CA GLY A 52 -1.19 -8.53 -7.39
C GLY A 52 -1.19 -7.17 -6.70
N LEU A 53 -0.61 -6.15 -7.34
CA LEU A 53 -0.66 -4.77 -6.85
C LEU A 53 -2.08 -4.20 -6.86
N ALA A 54 -2.88 -4.49 -7.88
CA ALA A 54 -4.26 -4.01 -7.99
C ALA A 54 -5.11 -4.45 -6.78
N PHE A 55 -4.99 -5.72 -6.36
CA PHE A 55 -5.64 -6.24 -5.15
C PHE A 55 -5.25 -5.46 -3.88
N CYS A 56 -4.03 -4.94 -3.82
CA CYS A 56 -3.50 -4.27 -2.63
C CYS A 56 -3.70 -2.75 -2.66
N LEU A 57 -3.57 -2.12 -3.83
CA LEU A 57 -3.46 -0.67 -3.96
C LEU A 57 -4.74 0.03 -3.50
N TYR A 58 -5.90 -0.43 -3.94
CA TYR A 58 -7.17 0.18 -3.54
C TYR A 58 -7.31 0.22 -2.02
N GLU A 59 -6.98 -0.88 -1.36
CA GLU A 59 -7.09 -1.04 0.09
C GLU A 59 -6.07 -0.19 0.84
N VAL A 60 -4.86 -0.07 0.32
CA VAL A 60 -3.87 0.85 0.91
C VAL A 60 -4.33 2.30 0.78
N LEU A 61 -4.90 2.69 -0.37
CA LEU A 61 -5.48 4.03 -0.55
C LEU A 61 -6.66 4.25 0.42
N ASP A 62 -7.58 3.30 0.51
CA ASP A 62 -8.77 3.38 1.36
C ASP A 62 -8.41 3.48 2.84
N ASN A 63 -7.51 2.60 3.32
CA ASN A 63 -7.01 2.64 4.70
C ASN A 63 -6.46 4.01 5.08
N ILE A 64 -5.75 4.66 4.16
CA ILE A 64 -5.15 5.98 4.37
C ILE A 64 -6.23 7.06 4.49
N ILE A 65 -7.31 7.00 3.71
CA ILE A 65 -8.41 7.97 3.80
C ILE A 65 -9.27 7.70 5.04
N THR A 66 -9.74 6.46 5.19
CA THR A 66 -10.67 6.04 6.24
C THR A 66 -10.08 6.22 7.64
N HIS A 67 -8.80 5.90 7.85
CA HIS A 67 -8.22 5.86 9.19
C HIS A 67 -7.34 7.06 9.56
N SER A 68 -6.97 7.92 8.61
CA SER A 68 -6.12 9.09 8.93
C SER A 68 -6.86 10.19 9.71
N GLY A 69 -8.19 10.25 9.58
CA GLY A 69 -8.98 11.40 10.01
C GLY A 69 -8.70 12.66 9.20
N LYS A 70 -8.14 12.50 8.00
CA LYS A 70 -7.85 13.57 7.03
C LYS A 70 -8.66 13.34 5.77
N LYS A 71 -8.84 14.42 5.00
CA LYS A 71 -9.57 14.36 3.73
C LYS A 71 -8.74 13.82 2.57
N ASN A 72 -7.42 14.01 2.64
CA ASN A 72 -6.54 13.81 1.50
C ASN A 72 -5.37 12.91 1.88
N GLY A 73 -5.03 11.99 0.98
CA GLY A 73 -3.76 11.25 0.96
C GLY A 73 -2.92 11.64 -0.26
N ILE A 74 -1.70 11.13 -0.32
CA ILE A 74 -0.88 11.15 -1.54
C ILE A 74 -0.40 9.76 -1.88
N THR A 75 -0.21 9.54 -3.18
CA THR A 75 0.49 8.38 -3.70
C THR A 75 1.64 8.82 -4.60
N MET A 76 2.75 8.10 -4.55
CA MET A 76 3.92 8.33 -5.40
C MET A 76 4.35 7.04 -6.06
N LEU A 77 4.43 7.00 -7.38
CA LEU A 77 4.82 5.84 -8.16
C LEU A 77 6.12 6.12 -8.92
N HIS A 78 7.07 5.18 -8.84
CA HIS A 78 8.28 5.19 -9.64
C HIS A 78 8.53 3.81 -10.24
N PHE A 79 8.82 3.76 -11.53
CA PHE A 79 9.26 2.55 -12.21
C PHE A 79 10.69 2.74 -12.74
N ASP A 80 11.58 1.86 -12.30
CA ASP A 80 12.97 1.75 -12.77
C ASP A 80 13.09 0.55 -13.70
N LYS A 81 13.13 0.82 -15.01
CA LYS A 81 13.26 -0.21 -16.04
C LYS A 81 14.56 -1.00 -15.91
N GLU A 82 15.68 -0.31 -15.68
CA GLU A 82 17.02 -0.91 -15.65
C GLU A 82 17.19 -1.85 -14.45
N GLN A 83 16.54 -1.53 -13.32
CA GLN A 83 16.55 -2.37 -12.12
C GLN A 83 15.38 -3.36 -12.06
N SER A 84 14.42 -3.28 -13.00
CA SER A 84 13.15 -3.99 -12.93
C SER A 84 12.47 -3.81 -11.57
N ARG A 85 12.41 -2.55 -11.10
CA ARG A 85 11.88 -2.19 -9.79
C ARG A 85 10.72 -1.22 -9.88
N MET A 86 9.65 -1.52 -9.16
CA MET A 86 8.52 -0.63 -8.95
C MET A 86 8.49 -0.19 -7.49
N ARG A 87 8.46 1.13 -7.26
CA ARG A 87 8.37 1.72 -5.93
C ARG A 87 7.09 2.53 -5.81
N LEU A 88 6.32 2.27 -4.77
CA LEU A 88 5.07 2.95 -4.47
C LEU A 88 5.11 3.47 -3.04
N VAL A 89 4.72 4.73 -2.83
CA VAL A 89 4.38 5.27 -1.51
C VAL A 89 2.92 5.64 -1.51
N VAL A 90 2.20 5.30 -0.44
CA VAL A 90 0.90 5.91 -0.10
C VAL A 90 1.02 6.49 1.30
N ALA A 91 0.59 7.74 1.51
CA ALA A 91 0.77 8.42 2.78
C ALA A 91 -0.31 9.44 3.12
N ASP A 92 -0.51 9.65 4.41
CA ASP A 92 -1.27 10.75 5.02
C ASP A 92 -0.43 11.52 6.06
N ASP A 93 -0.98 12.64 6.53
CA ASP A 93 -0.48 13.38 7.69
C ASP A 93 -1.45 13.39 8.89
N GLY A 94 -2.20 12.31 9.04
CA GLY A 94 -3.28 12.10 10.00
C GLY A 94 -2.86 11.59 11.36
N ILE A 95 -3.78 10.86 12.00
CA ILE A 95 -3.64 10.42 13.39
C ILE A 95 -2.61 9.28 13.57
N GLY A 96 -2.29 8.56 12.51
CA GLY A 96 -1.37 7.41 12.53
C GLY A 96 -1.99 6.10 13.02
N VAL A 97 -1.27 5.01 12.78
CA VAL A 97 -1.74 3.63 12.99
C VAL A 97 -2.13 3.38 14.45
N TRP A 98 -1.24 3.69 15.39
CA TRP A 98 -1.49 3.44 16.82
C TRP A 98 -2.75 4.13 17.33
N LYS A 99 -2.91 5.42 17.01
CA LYS A 99 -4.07 6.19 17.46
C LYS A 99 -5.36 5.76 16.78
N SER A 100 -5.30 5.37 15.50
CA SER A 100 -6.44 4.78 14.78
C SER A 100 -6.87 3.47 15.44
N MET A 101 -5.95 2.51 15.60
CA MET A 101 -6.24 1.21 16.22
C MET A 101 -6.77 1.34 17.65
N SER A 102 -6.23 2.27 18.44
CA SER A 102 -6.65 2.50 19.82
C SER A 102 -8.11 2.98 19.97
N GLN A 103 -8.78 3.36 18.88
CA GLN A 103 -10.22 3.66 18.88
C GLN A 103 -11.06 2.39 19.06
N ASN A 104 -10.56 1.25 18.62
CA ASN A 104 -11.18 -0.04 18.86
C ASN A 104 -10.91 -0.51 20.30
N PRO A 105 -11.94 -0.84 21.10
CA PRO A 105 -11.76 -1.32 22.48
C PRO A 105 -10.80 -2.49 22.65
N VAL A 106 -10.70 -3.38 21.65
CA VAL A 106 -9.78 -4.53 21.65
C VAL A 106 -8.32 -4.10 21.66
N TYR A 107 -7.99 -3.01 20.96
CA TYR A 107 -6.64 -2.50 20.77
C TYR A 107 -6.31 -1.28 21.64
N LYS A 108 -7.23 -0.84 22.51
CA LYS A 108 -7.11 0.40 23.30
C LYS A 108 -5.83 0.51 24.13
N ASN A 109 -5.28 -0.62 24.58
CA ASN A 109 -4.14 -0.66 25.51
C ASN A 109 -2.83 -1.11 24.85
N ILE A 110 -2.75 -1.18 23.52
CA ILE A 110 -1.50 -1.51 22.83
C ILE A 110 -0.58 -0.29 22.74
N ASP A 111 0.71 -0.53 22.59
CA ASP A 111 1.69 0.51 22.29
C ASP A 111 1.91 0.67 20.77
N GLU A 112 2.69 1.69 20.39
CA GLU A 112 2.95 2.01 18.99
C GLU A 112 3.70 0.90 18.22
N PRO A 113 4.77 0.28 18.75
CA PRO A 113 5.40 -0.88 18.13
C PRO A 113 4.44 -2.04 17.90
N THR A 114 3.60 -2.35 18.89
CA THR A 114 2.60 -3.42 18.80
C THR A 114 1.58 -3.09 17.72
N ALA A 115 1.09 -1.85 17.65
CA ALA A 115 0.13 -1.42 16.63
C ALA A 115 0.69 -1.60 15.20
N ILE A 116 1.94 -1.21 14.95
CA ILE A 116 2.58 -1.39 13.65
C ILE A 116 2.79 -2.87 13.32
N THR A 117 3.06 -3.71 14.32
CA THR A 117 3.20 -5.16 14.10
C THR A 117 1.87 -5.80 13.71
N LEU A 118 0.81 -5.40 14.41
CA LEU A 118 -0.52 -5.97 14.21
C LEU A 118 -1.13 -5.52 12.89
N CYS A 119 -0.86 -4.31 12.40
CA CYS A 119 -1.58 -3.78 11.24
C CYS A 119 -1.39 -4.59 9.94
N ILE A 120 -0.35 -5.42 9.82
CA ILE A 120 -0.15 -6.34 8.68
C ILE A 120 -0.66 -7.77 8.92
N GLN A 121 -1.17 -8.06 10.12
CA GLN A 121 -1.70 -9.38 10.45
C GLN A 121 -3.14 -9.54 9.95
N LYS A 122 -3.52 -10.79 9.66
CA LYS A 122 -4.87 -11.15 9.25
C LYS A 122 -5.88 -10.75 10.34
N ASN A 123 -7.03 -10.22 9.94
CA ASN A 123 -8.17 -9.83 10.80
C ASN A 123 -7.90 -8.65 11.78
N VAL A 124 -6.95 -7.77 11.48
CA VAL A 124 -6.69 -6.59 12.35
C VAL A 124 -7.49 -5.35 11.95
N THR A 125 -7.90 -5.23 10.68
CA THR A 125 -8.82 -4.18 10.24
C THR A 125 -10.22 -4.43 10.80
N ASP A 126 -11.00 -3.37 10.99
CA ASP A 126 -12.33 -3.40 11.63
C ASP A 126 -13.44 -3.99 10.72
N GLY A 127 -13.06 -4.56 9.58
CA GLY A 127 -13.98 -5.09 8.56
C GLY A 127 -14.65 -4.02 7.70
N ASN A 128 -14.33 -2.74 7.89
CA ASN A 128 -14.76 -1.68 6.97
C ASN A 128 -13.74 -1.60 5.81
N GLY A 129 -14.06 -2.25 4.70
CA GLY A 129 -13.19 -2.42 3.53
C GLY A 129 -13.56 -3.72 2.81
N MET A 130 -12.88 -4.09 1.73
CA MET A 130 -13.21 -5.32 0.99
C MET A 130 -12.62 -6.59 1.63
N GLY A 131 -11.86 -6.46 2.71
CA GLY A 131 -11.29 -7.58 3.46
C GLY A 131 -9.88 -8.00 3.06
N PHE A 132 -9.22 -7.32 2.11
CA PHE A 132 -7.85 -7.65 1.70
C PHE A 132 -6.79 -7.07 2.64
N GLY A 133 -6.98 -5.84 3.14
CA GLY A 133 -6.11 -5.17 4.10
C GLY A 133 -4.60 -5.18 3.78
N LEU A 134 -3.80 -4.78 4.76
CA LEU A 134 -2.33 -4.86 4.67
C LEU A 134 -1.80 -6.31 4.74
N PHE A 135 -2.64 -7.27 5.11
CA PHE A 135 -2.29 -8.69 5.09
C PHE A 135 -2.09 -9.18 3.65
N SER A 136 -3.01 -8.91 2.72
CA SER A 136 -2.81 -9.23 1.30
C SER A 136 -1.61 -8.49 0.72
N THR A 137 -1.37 -7.25 1.18
CA THR A 137 -0.14 -6.51 0.82
C THR A 137 1.13 -7.25 1.26
N SER A 138 1.13 -7.90 2.43
CA SER A 138 2.26 -8.74 2.84
C SER A 138 2.44 -9.97 1.94
N ARG A 139 1.35 -10.58 1.46
CA ARG A 139 1.41 -11.72 0.52
C ARG A 139 1.97 -11.32 -0.84
N LEU A 140 1.62 -10.13 -1.33
CA LEU A 140 2.26 -9.56 -2.52
C LEU A 140 3.77 -9.45 -2.31
N VAL A 141 4.19 -9.02 -1.12
CA VAL A 141 5.62 -8.87 -0.83
C VAL A 141 6.33 -10.23 -0.76
N THR A 142 5.69 -11.27 -0.24
CA THR A 142 6.25 -12.63 -0.26
C THR A 142 6.45 -13.18 -1.68
N ASN A 143 5.63 -12.77 -2.65
CA ASN A 143 5.70 -13.29 -4.02
C ASN A 143 6.56 -12.44 -4.96
N ALA A 144 6.42 -11.11 -4.92
CA ALA A 144 7.05 -10.18 -5.85
C ALA A 144 7.77 -9.01 -5.15
N GLY A 145 7.73 -8.94 -3.82
CA GLY A 145 8.29 -7.81 -3.08
C GLY A 145 9.76 -7.94 -2.77
N ILE A 146 10.39 -6.77 -2.71
CA ILE A 146 11.67 -6.55 -2.05
C ILE A 146 11.40 -6.09 -0.61
N CYS A 147 10.40 -5.23 -0.41
CA CYS A 147 10.14 -4.59 0.87
C CYS A 147 8.72 -4.02 0.95
N LEU A 148 8.03 -4.31 2.05
CA LEU A 148 6.95 -3.47 2.59
C LEU A 148 7.49 -2.71 3.79
N LYS A 149 7.32 -1.39 3.82
CA LYS A 149 7.62 -0.58 5.00
C LYS A 149 6.40 0.21 5.42
N ILE A 150 6.09 0.17 6.70
CA ILE A 150 5.06 1.00 7.33
C ILE A 150 5.75 1.93 8.31
N HIS A 151 5.53 3.23 8.20
CA HIS A 151 6.07 4.23 9.11
C HIS A 151 4.93 5.08 9.66
N SER A 152 4.73 5.02 10.97
CA SER A 152 3.76 5.84 11.68
C SER A 152 4.29 6.19 13.07
N GLY A 153 4.11 7.44 13.49
CA GLY A 153 4.66 7.90 14.76
C GLY A 153 6.19 7.85 14.76
N SER A 154 6.76 7.41 15.87
CA SER A 154 8.22 7.28 16.08
C SER A 154 8.75 5.88 15.77
N HIS A 155 7.98 5.06 15.06
CA HIS A 155 8.38 3.70 14.69
C HIS A 155 8.15 3.42 13.21
N SER A 156 8.92 2.48 12.69
CA SER A 156 8.66 1.90 11.38
C SER A 156 8.89 0.40 11.42
N MET A 157 8.08 -0.35 10.67
CA MET A 157 8.30 -1.76 10.41
C MET A 157 8.70 -1.96 8.97
N THR A 158 9.63 -2.87 8.74
CA THR A 158 10.01 -3.35 7.41
C THR A 158 9.79 -4.86 7.35
N PHE A 159 9.13 -5.31 6.29
CA PHE A 159 8.87 -6.70 5.98
C PHE A 159 9.49 -7.04 4.62
N ASP A 160 10.34 -8.05 4.58
CA ASP A 160 11.10 -8.47 3.38
C ASP A 160 10.49 -9.69 2.66
N GLY A 161 9.25 -10.07 3.02
CA GLY A 161 8.59 -11.28 2.51
C GLY A 161 8.79 -12.50 3.41
N LEU A 162 9.74 -12.47 4.34
CA LEU A 162 10.06 -13.58 5.25
C LEU A 162 9.92 -13.18 6.72
N LYS A 163 10.42 -11.99 7.09
CA LYS A 163 10.41 -11.51 8.47
C LYS A 163 10.12 -10.02 8.54
N SER A 164 9.53 -9.61 9.65
CA SER A 164 9.35 -8.21 9.99
C SER A 164 10.42 -7.76 11.00
N GLU A 165 10.87 -6.52 10.84
CA GLU A 165 11.75 -5.84 11.78
C GLU A 165 11.15 -4.48 12.12
N ILE A 166 11.08 -4.16 13.41
CA ILE A 166 10.60 -2.87 13.91
C ILE A 166 11.78 -2.06 14.40
N LYS A 167 11.80 -0.78 14.05
CA LYS A 167 12.83 0.16 14.48
C LYS A 167 12.18 1.46 14.93
N GLU A 168 12.77 2.08 15.94
CA GLU A 168 12.56 3.50 16.19
C GLU A 168 12.98 4.31 14.96
N SER A 169 12.22 5.36 14.68
CA SER A 169 12.39 6.20 13.51
C SER A 169 12.11 7.66 13.87
N ARG A 170 12.48 8.58 12.98
CA ARG A 170 12.10 9.98 13.13
C ARG A 170 10.58 10.10 13.05
N LEU A 171 9.97 10.80 14.01
CA LEU A 171 8.53 11.03 14.08
C LEU A 171 7.92 11.37 12.71
N TRP A 172 6.94 10.58 12.26
CA TRP A 172 6.03 10.91 11.18
C TRP A 172 4.61 11.06 11.75
N GLN A 173 4.03 12.24 11.58
CA GLN A 173 2.63 12.48 11.95
C GLN A 173 1.75 11.94 10.83
N GLY A 174 1.13 10.77 11.01
CA GLY A 174 0.31 10.09 9.99
C GLY A 174 0.79 8.66 9.73
N THR A 175 0.50 8.13 8.55
CA THR A 175 0.99 6.83 8.09
C THR A 175 1.68 6.96 6.74
N ILE A 176 2.77 6.23 6.54
CA ILE A 176 3.39 5.98 5.24
C ILE A 176 3.38 4.47 5.03
N VAL A 177 2.82 4.02 3.91
CA VAL A 177 2.98 2.68 3.38
C VAL A 177 3.88 2.76 2.16
N TYR A 178 4.98 2.02 2.18
CA TYR A 178 5.95 1.95 1.08
C TYR A 178 6.08 0.52 0.59
N LEU A 179 6.03 0.34 -0.72
CA LEU A 179 6.29 -0.90 -1.41
C LEU A 179 7.48 -0.72 -2.36
N ASP A 180 8.40 -1.67 -2.34
CA ASP A 180 9.43 -1.88 -3.35
C ASP A 180 9.22 -3.30 -3.89
N LEU A 181 8.94 -3.42 -5.18
CA LEU A 181 8.56 -4.67 -5.85
C LEU A 181 9.49 -4.94 -7.03
N HIS A 182 9.78 -6.21 -7.26
CA HIS A 182 10.27 -6.65 -8.56
C HIS A 182 9.15 -6.51 -9.59
N SER A 183 9.44 -5.87 -10.72
CA SER A 183 8.45 -5.70 -11.79
C SER A 183 8.41 -6.87 -12.76
N ASN A 184 9.41 -7.74 -12.74
CA ASN A 184 9.68 -8.74 -13.77
C ASN A 184 9.58 -10.19 -13.27
N VAL A 185 8.86 -10.41 -12.17
CA VAL A 185 8.65 -11.74 -11.58
C VAL A 185 7.26 -12.23 -11.93
N ASP A 186 7.19 -13.46 -12.41
CA ASP A 186 5.93 -14.15 -12.63
C ASP A 186 5.52 -14.95 -11.38
N PHE A 187 4.27 -14.82 -10.97
CA PHE A 187 3.65 -15.55 -9.87
C PHE A 187 2.13 -15.59 -10.08
N ASP A 188 1.44 -16.46 -9.36
CA ASP A 188 -0.02 -16.52 -9.40
C ASP A 188 -0.63 -15.37 -8.57
N PRO A 189 -1.29 -14.37 -9.19
CA PRO A 189 -1.86 -13.24 -8.46
C PRO A 189 -2.97 -13.65 -7.48
N ASP A 190 -3.61 -14.82 -7.67
CA ASP A 190 -4.62 -15.33 -6.75
C ASP A 190 -3.99 -15.75 -5.40
N GLU A 191 -2.68 -16.01 -5.36
CA GLU A 191 -1.93 -16.20 -4.11
C GLU A 191 -1.77 -14.90 -3.30
N VAL A 192 -2.21 -13.75 -3.83
CA VAL A 192 -2.38 -12.50 -3.06
C VAL A 192 -3.82 -12.39 -2.55
N ALA A 193 -4.80 -12.72 -3.39
CA ALA A 193 -6.23 -12.54 -3.13
C ALA A 193 -6.97 -13.78 -2.60
N LYS A 194 -6.30 -14.91 -2.32
CA LYS A 194 -6.87 -16.25 -1.99
C LYS A 194 -8.03 -16.33 -0.99
N ASP A 195 -8.25 -15.30 -0.18
CA ASP A 195 -9.35 -15.26 0.79
C ASP A 195 -10.51 -14.33 0.36
N CYS A 196 -10.39 -13.63 -0.79
CA CYS A 196 -11.20 -12.47 -1.15
C CYS A 196 -11.34 -12.24 -2.69
N THR A 197 -11.03 -13.22 -3.55
CA THR A 197 -11.05 -13.05 -5.02
C THR A 197 -12.42 -12.69 -5.57
N GLU A 198 -13.50 -13.22 -4.99
CA GLU A 198 -14.88 -12.99 -5.44
C GLU A 198 -15.30 -11.52 -5.24
N GLU A 199 -14.95 -10.92 -4.09
CA GLU A 199 -15.25 -9.53 -3.78
C GLU A 199 -14.52 -8.53 -4.70
N TYR A 200 -13.31 -8.89 -5.16
CA TYR A 200 -12.58 -8.07 -6.13
C TYR A 200 -13.29 -8.06 -7.49
N ASP A 201 -13.65 -9.24 -8.00
CA ASP A 201 -14.27 -9.39 -9.31
C ASP A 201 -15.62 -8.65 -9.36
N GLU A 202 -16.42 -8.75 -8.30
CA GLU A 202 -17.69 -8.00 -8.20
C GLU A 202 -17.50 -6.48 -8.25
N MET A 203 -16.43 -5.94 -7.66
CA MET A 203 -16.25 -4.49 -7.57
C MET A 203 -15.50 -3.89 -8.77
N PHE A 204 -14.60 -4.65 -9.38
CA PHE A 204 -13.70 -4.14 -10.42
C PHE A 204 -13.89 -4.75 -11.80
N LEU A 205 -14.67 -5.83 -11.95
CA LEU A 205 -14.95 -6.47 -13.24
C LEU A 205 -16.44 -6.45 -13.64
N ALA A 206 -17.35 -6.01 -12.75
CA ALA A 206 -18.79 -6.02 -13.01
C ALA A 206 -19.30 -4.90 -13.94
N ASP A 207 -18.51 -3.87 -14.23
CA ASP A 207 -18.83 -2.86 -15.25
C ASP A 207 -18.12 -3.21 -16.56
N GLU A 208 -18.85 -3.32 -17.68
CA GLU A 208 -18.27 -3.63 -19.01
C GLU A 208 -17.19 -2.62 -19.47
N ASP A 209 -17.13 -1.44 -18.84
CA ASP A 209 -16.10 -0.40 -19.03
C ASP A 209 -14.85 -0.58 -18.13
N THR A 210 -14.80 -1.63 -17.31
CA THR A 210 -13.75 -1.87 -16.28
C THR A 210 -12.90 -3.11 -16.51
N ASN A 211 -12.75 -3.57 -17.76
CA ASN A 211 -11.75 -4.58 -18.10
C ASN A 211 -10.33 -4.00 -17.93
N LEU A 212 -9.87 -3.99 -16.68
CA LEU A 212 -8.47 -3.88 -16.33
C LEU A 212 -7.72 -5.14 -16.80
N TRP A 213 -8.40 -6.24 -17.10
CA TRP A 213 -7.79 -7.52 -17.49
C TRP A 213 -8.52 -8.16 -18.67
#